data_AF-A0A1V4H119-F1
#
_entry.id   AF-A0A1V4H119-F1
#
_cell.length_a   1.000
_cell.length_b   1.000
_cell.length_c   1.000
_cell.angle_alpha   90.00
_cell.angle_beta   90.00
_cell.angle_gamma   90.00
#
_symmetry.space_group_name_H-M   'P 1'
#
loop_
_entity.id
_entity.type
_entity.pdbx_description
1 polymer ?
#
loop_
_entity_poly.entity_id
_entity_poly.type
_entity_poly.pdbx_seq_one_letter_code
_entity_poly.pdbx_strand_id
1 'polypeptide(L)'
;MVPITSMPLVCLWKSIKPSAMRPSTIKPLRNIAMQPHLPTNHLSTTCRLHAITYKNANAGFTLVELMIAMILGLLISAVALNIYYTNVVSKNTQEATGDIIANMAFGANNLVRQVQKANSGAISGDTSSHFLNHKTHQGGIVLSADNVHGASLPTSWYSAAAKGDSITTDKSDQLTIHYQAKETNWFDCQGRAIPKDYYVIEKYFVAKTADRSNLHCNSIIYQYNPALASSNSIDLNSYTATDGTKVTWRWHHLCTGG
;
A
#
# COMPACT_ATOMS: atom_id res chain seq x y z
N MET A 1 -45.80 28.12 -20.52
CA MET A 1 -44.92 26.99 -20.85
C MET A 1 -44.17 26.60 -19.58
N VAL A 2 -44.32 25.35 -19.17
CA VAL A 2 -43.97 24.79 -17.85
C VAL A 2 -42.46 24.50 -17.78
N PRO A 3 -41.76 24.74 -16.65
CA PRO A 3 -40.46 24.16 -16.40
C PRO A 3 -40.63 22.78 -15.74
N ILE A 4 -40.04 21.75 -16.36
CA ILE A 4 -40.03 20.38 -15.83
C ILE A 4 -38.95 20.29 -14.76
N THR A 5 -39.38 20.07 -13.52
CA THR A 5 -38.57 19.79 -12.34
C THR A 5 -38.06 18.34 -12.39
N SER A 6 -36.75 18.13 -12.34
CA SER A 6 -36.13 16.81 -12.17
C SER A 6 -36.03 16.43 -10.69
N MET A 7 -36.71 15.35 -10.31
CA MET A 7 -36.62 14.72 -8.98
C MET A 7 -35.27 13.99 -8.80
N PRO A 8 -34.67 13.98 -7.60
CA PRO A 8 -33.52 13.13 -7.31
C PRO A 8 -33.96 11.71 -6.90
N LEU A 9 -33.30 10.71 -7.48
CA LEU A 9 -33.39 9.30 -7.10
C LEU A 9 -32.90 9.12 -5.65
N VAL A 10 -33.79 8.68 -4.77
CA VAL A 10 -33.46 8.28 -3.39
C VAL A 10 -32.82 6.88 -3.43
N CYS A 11 -31.50 6.81 -3.25
CA CYS A 11 -30.80 5.56 -2.97
C CYS A 11 -31.09 5.11 -1.53
N LEU A 12 -32.01 4.17 -1.37
CA LEU A 12 -32.30 3.51 -0.10
C LEU A 12 -31.26 2.39 0.14
N TRP A 13 -30.15 2.68 0.83
CA TRP A 13 -29.22 1.65 1.28
C TRP A 13 -29.67 1.14 2.66
N LYS A 14 -30.34 -0.01 2.68
CA LYS A 14 -30.75 -0.67 3.93
C LYS A 14 -29.60 -1.53 4.45
N SER A 15 -29.05 -1.10 5.58
CA SER A 15 -28.02 -1.77 6.37
C SER A 15 -28.41 -3.22 6.72
N ILE A 16 -27.56 -4.17 6.32
CA ILE A 16 -27.58 -5.55 6.80
C ILE A 16 -26.44 -5.69 7.81
N LYS A 17 -26.78 -5.92 9.08
CA LYS A 17 -25.82 -6.22 10.15
C LYS A 17 -25.25 -7.64 9.96
N PRO A 18 -23.93 -7.86 10.13
CA PRO A 18 -23.38 -9.20 10.17
C PRO A 18 -23.59 -9.83 11.56
N SER A 19 -24.22 -11.01 11.59
CA SER A 19 -24.30 -11.86 12.78
C SER A 19 -23.03 -12.69 12.92
N ALA A 20 -22.49 -12.74 14.14
CA ALA A 20 -21.26 -13.42 14.51
C ALA A 20 -21.32 -14.95 14.29
N MET A 21 -20.31 -15.50 13.60
CA MET A 21 -20.06 -16.94 13.47
C MET A 21 -18.98 -17.35 14.49
N ARG A 22 -19.28 -18.36 15.32
CA ARG A 22 -18.34 -18.94 16.32
C ARG A 22 -17.20 -19.73 15.64
N PRO A 23 -16.02 -19.83 16.27
CA PRO A 23 -14.91 -20.59 15.72
C PRO A 23 -15.09 -22.10 15.98
N SER A 24 -15.00 -22.92 14.93
CA SER A 24 -14.77 -24.35 15.05
C SER A 24 -13.30 -24.66 14.78
N THR A 25 -12.73 -25.45 15.69
CA THR A 25 -11.37 -26.00 15.71
C THR A 25 -10.99 -26.73 14.42
N ILE A 26 -9.87 -26.31 13.82
CA ILE A 26 -9.23 -26.96 12.66
C ILE A 26 -8.36 -28.12 13.15
N LYS A 27 -8.67 -29.35 12.71
CA LYS A 27 -7.75 -30.51 12.75
C LYS A 27 -6.94 -30.57 11.46
N PRO A 28 -5.65 -30.97 11.50
CA PRO A 28 -4.80 -31.01 10.32
C PRO A 28 -5.14 -32.21 9.45
N LEU A 29 -5.39 -31.96 8.16
CA LEU A 29 -5.52 -33.01 7.15
C LEU A 29 -4.12 -33.49 6.74
N ARG A 30 -3.87 -34.77 6.98
CA ARG A 30 -2.75 -35.53 6.39
C ARG A 30 -2.88 -35.54 4.87
N ASN A 31 -1.72 -35.50 4.22
CA ASN A 31 -1.47 -35.84 2.82
C ASN A 31 -2.40 -36.93 2.29
N ILE A 32 -3.11 -36.61 1.22
CA ILE A 32 -3.72 -37.61 0.33
C ILE A 32 -3.09 -37.41 -1.04
N ALA A 33 -2.21 -38.36 -1.36
CA ALA A 33 -1.63 -38.52 -2.68
C ALA A 33 -2.73 -38.84 -3.69
N MET A 34 -2.63 -38.20 -4.85
CA MET A 34 -3.40 -38.47 -6.06
C MET A 34 -3.10 -39.90 -6.54
N GLN A 35 -4.09 -40.81 -6.46
CA GLN A 35 -4.06 -42.09 -7.17
C GLN A 35 -5.34 -42.22 -8.01
N PRO A 36 -5.25 -42.50 -9.32
CA PRO A 36 -6.42 -42.76 -10.14
C PRO A 36 -6.82 -44.23 -9.99
N HIS A 37 -7.97 -44.47 -9.38
CA HIS A 37 -8.65 -45.77 -9.45
C HIS A 37 -10.09 -45.53 -9.88
N LEU A 38 -10.43 -46.12 -11.02
CA LEU A 38 -11.78 -46.21 -11.58
C LEU A 38 -12.61 -47.18 -10.73
N PRO A 39 -13.84 -46.81 -10.35
CA PRO A 39 -14.89 -47.79 -10.16
C PRO A 39 -15.92 -47.66 -11.29
N THR A 40 -15.98 -48.69 -12.12
CA THR A 40 -17.13 -48.96 -12.98
C THR A 40 -18.31 -49.34 -12.10
N ASN A 41 -19.36 -48.53 -12.05
CA ASN A 41 -20.69 -49.00 -11.66
C ASN A 41 -21.77 -48.26 -12.43
N HIS A 42 -22.63 -49.10 -13.00
CA HIS A 42 -23.68 -48.80 -13.96
C HIS A 42 -24.74 -47.84 -13.39
N LEU A 43 -24.95 -46.72 -14.09
CA LEU A 43 -26.27 -46.09 -14.17
C LEU A 43 -26.61 -45.98 -15.65
N SER A 44 -27.55 -46.81 -16.08
CA SER A 44 -28.16 -46.74 -17.41
C SER A 44 -29.01 -45.48 -17.51
N THR A 45 -28.39 -44.34 -17.77
CA THR A 45 -29.08 -43.19 -18.37
C THR A 45 -28.74 -43.22 -19.85
N THR A 46 -29.63 -43.84 -20.63
CA THR A 46 -29.61 -43.75 -22.09
C THR A 46 -29.82 -42.30 -22.48
N CYS A 47 -28.72 -41.56 -22.62
CA CYS A 47 -28.72 -40.33 -23.42
C CYS A 47 -28.90 -40.77 -24.87
N ARG A 48 -30.16 -40.96 -25.28
CA ARG A 48 -30.50 -41.07 -26.69
C ARG A 48 -30.17 -39.72 -27.31
N LEU A 49 -29.03 -39.67 -27.97
CA LEU A 49 -28.71 -38.64 -28.93
C LEU A 49 -29.79 -38.71 -30.01
N HIS A 50 -30.83 -37.88 -29.92
CA HIS A 50 -31.73 -37.65 -31.04
C HIS A 50 -30.90 -36.96 -32.12
N ALA A 51 -30.34 -37.76 -33.02
CA ALA A 51 -29.78 -37.28 -34.26
C ALA A 51 -30.93 -36.67 -35.06
N ILE A 52 -31.02 -35.33 -35.04
CA ILE A 52 -31.88 -34.59 -35.95
C ILE A 52 -31.28 -34.81 -37.34
N THR A 53 -31.83 -35.78 -38.07
CA THR A 53 -31.48 -36.07 -39.45
C THR A 53 -32.17 -35.03 -40.32
N TYR A 54 -31.48 -33.92 -40.59
CA TYR A 54 -31.92 -32.96 -41.60
C TYR A 54 -31.85 -33.62 -42.98
N LYS A 55 -33.02 -33.87 -43.59
CA LYS A 55 -33.10 -34.28 -44.99
C LYS A 55 -32.53 -33.15 -45.85
N ASN A 56 -31.39 -33.37 -46.50
CA ASN A 56 -30.86 -32.43 -47.49
C ASN A 56 -31.70 -32.53 -48.77
N ALA A 57 -32.66 -31.61 -48.90
CA ALA A 57 -33.12 -31.18 -50.21
C ALA A 57 -32.14 -30.11 -50.69
N ASN A 58 -31.48 -30.32 -51.83
CA ASN A 58 -30.64 -29.29 -52.45
C ASN A 58 -31.54 -28.16 -52.96
N ALA A 59 -31.92 -27.25 -52.06
CA ALA A 59 -32.56 -25.98 -52.35
C ALA A 59 -31.48 -24.90 -52.35
N GLY A 60 -31.42 -24.10 -53.41
CA GLY A 60 -30.52 -22.95 -53.46
C GLY A 60 -30.81 -22.01 -52.30
N PHE A 61 -29.75 -21.49 -51.66
CA PHE A 61 -29.85 -20.52 -50.57
C PHE A 61 -30.71 -19.34 -50.99
N THR A 62 -31.77 -19.08 -50.23
CA THR A 62 -32.54 -17.85 -50.42
C THR A 62 -31.72 -16.67 -49.90
N LEU A 63 -31.82 -15.52 -50.57
CA LEU A 63 -31.05 -14.32 -50.20
C LEU A 63 -31.34 -13.86 -48.75
N VAL A 64 -32.57 -14.08 -48.27
CA VAL A 64 -33.01 -13.75 -46.91
C VAL A 64 -32.29 -14.60 -45.85
N GLU A 65 -32.08 -15.87 -46.12
CA GLU A 65 -31.41 -16.79 -45.19
C GLU A 65 -29.94 -16.42 -45.01
N LEU A 66 -29.30 -15.95 -46.09
CA LEU A 66 -27.95 -15.41 -46.06
C LEU A 66 -27.87 -14.07 -45.30
N MET A 67 -28.86 -13.19 -45.46
CA MET A 67 -28.92 -11.94 -44.68
C MET A 67 -29.06 -12.22 -43.18
N ILE A 68 -29.92 -13.16 -42.79
CA ILE A 68 -30.11 -13.54 -41.38
C ILE A 68 -28.82 -14.15 -40.81
N ALA A 69 -28.16 -15.05 -41.54
CA ALA A 69 -26.91 -15.66 -41.11
C ALA A 69 -25.81 -14.62 -40.87
N MET A 70 -25.67 -13.64 -41.78
CA MET A 70 -24.67 -12.59 -41.65
C MET A 70 -24.95 -11.65 -40.47
N ILE A 71 -26.21 -11.29 -40.24
CA ILE A 71 -26.61 -10.45 -39.09
C ILE A 71 -26.36 -11.18 -37.76
N LEU A 72 -26.70 -12.48 -37.68
CA LEU A 72 -26.47 -13.28 -36.47
C LEU A 72 -24.97 -13.47 -36.18
N GLY A 73 -24.15 -13.69 -37.22
CA GLY A 73 -22.70 -13.76 -37.06
C GLY A 73 -22.07 -12.46 -36.55
N LEU A 74 -22.57 -11.31 -37.03
CA LEU A 74 -22.12 -10.00 -36.55
C LEU A 74 -22.52 -9.74 -35.08
N LEU A 75 -23.73 -10.14 -34.68
CA LEU A 75 -24.22 -10.01 -33.31
C LEU A 75 -23.36 -10.79 -32.31
N ILE A 76 -23.09 -12.07 -32.60
CA ILE A 76 -22.29 -12.93 -31.73
C ILE A 76 -20.85 -12.39 -31.62
N SER A 77 -20.26 -11.95 -32.74
CA SER A 77 -18.91 -11.38 -32.75
C SER A 77 -18.80 -10.13 -31.88
N ALA A 78 -19.81 -9.25 -31.92
CA ALA A 78 -19.83 -8.04 -31.10
C ALA A 78 -19.87 -8.36 -29.59
N VAL A 79 -20.69 -9.33 -29.18
CA VAL A 79 -20.76 -9.76 -27.78
C VAL A 79 -19.44 -10.39 -27.31
N ALA A 80 -18.81 -11.22 -28.14
CA ALA A 80 -17.53 -11.85 -27.82
C ALA A 80 -16.42 -10.80 -27.58
N LEU A 81 -16.34 -9.76 -28.42
CA LEU A 81 -15.38 -8.67 -28.24
C LEU A 81 -15.63 -7.87 -26.96
N ASN A 82 -16.89 -7.63 -26.59
CA ASN A 82 -17.23 -6.94 -25.35
C ASN A 82 -16.77 -7.72 -24.11
N ILE A 83 -16.93 -9.04 -24.11
CA ILE A 83 -16.45 -9.91 -23.02
C ILE A 83 -14.92 -9.88 -22.98
N TYR A 84 -14.26 -10.01 -24.13
CA TYR A 84 -12.81 -9.93 -24.21
C TYR A 84 -12.28 -8.59 -23.66
N TYR A 85 -12.88 -7.48 -24.06
CA TYR A 85 -12.53 -6.14 -23.59
C TYR A 85 -12.68 -6.02 -22.07
N THR A 86 -13.80 -6.50 -21.53
CA THR A 86 -14.07 -6.48 -20.08
C THR A 86 -13.06 -7.33 -19.32
N ASN A 87 -12.69 -8.50 -19.84
CA ASN A 87 -11.71 -9.39 -19.24
C ASN A 87 -10.31 -8.78 -19.22
N VAL A 88 -9.89 -8.12 -20.31
CA VAL A 88 -8.58 -7.44 -20.39
C VAL A 88 -8.50 -6.30 -19.37
N VAL A 89 -9.53 -5.44 -19.32
CA VAL A 89 -9.58 -4.34 -18.35
C VAL A 89 -9.58 -4.89 -16.92
N SER A 90 -10.38 -5.92 -16.65
CA SER A 90 -10.47 -6.54 -15.33
C SER A 90 -9.14 -7.18 -14.90
N LYS A 91 -8.37 -7.75 -15.83
CA LYS A 91 -7.04 -8.28 -15.55
C LYS A 91 -6.06 -7.15 -15.20
N ASN A 92 -6.03 -6.09 -16.00
CA ASN A 92 -5.14 -4.96 -15.78
C ASN A 92 -5.41 -4.27 -14.44
N THR A 93 -6.69 -4.14 -14.06
CA THR A 93 -7.06 -3.57 -12.75
C THR A 93 -6.73 -4.51 -11.60
N GLN A 94 -6.86 -5.82 -11.78
CA GLN A 94 -6.43 -6.82 -10.79
C GLN A 94 -4.92 -6.80 -10.57
N GLU A 95 -4.11 -6.72 -11.63
CA GLU A 95 -2.65 -6.59 -11.53
C GLU A 95 -2.27 -5.30 -10.79
N ALA A 96 -2.86 -4.15 -11.17
CA ALA A 96 -2.62 -2.88 -10.49
C ALA A 96 -3.03 -2.91 -9.01
N THR A 97 -4.13 -3.59 -8.67
CA THR A 97 -4.59 -3.74 -7.28
C THR A 97 -3.68 -4.68 -6.49
N GLY A 98 -3.20 -5.75 -7.13
CA GLY A 98 -2.24 -6.69 -6.55
C GLY A 98 -0.94 -6.01 -6.14
N ASP A 99 -0.40 -5.16 -7.02
CA ASP A 99 0.80 -4.36 -6.73
C ASP A 99 0.58 -3.42 -5.54
N ILE A 100 -0.58 -2.75 -5.46
CA ILE A 100 -0.92 -1.87 -4.33
C ILE A 100 -0.97 -2.65 -3.02
N ILE A 101 -1.64 -3.80 -2.99
CA ILE A 101 -1.77 -4.63 -1.78
C ILE A 101 -0.41 -5.19 -1.36
N ALA A 102 0.41 -5.65 -2.32
CA ALA A 102 1.74 -6.14 -2.04
C ALA A 102 2.62 -5.05 -1.41
N ASN A 103 2.66 -3.87 -2.02
CA ASN A 103 3.45 -2.73 -1.52
C ASN A 103 2.97 -2.25 -0.15
N MET A 104 1.65 -2.27 0.10
CA MET A 104 1.09 -1.95 1.42
C MET A 104 1.50 -3.00 2.47
N ALA A 105 1.44 -4.29 2.15
CA ALA A 105 1.80 -5.37 3.06
C ALA A 105 3.29 -5.35 3.44
N PHE A 106 4.17 -5.05 2.48
CA PHE A 106 5.62 -4.90 2.76
C PHE A 106 5.94 -3.61 3.53
N GLY A 107 5.32 -2.48 3.16
CA GLY A 107 5.57 -1.19 3.80
C GLY A 107 5.07 -1.10 5.24
N ALA A 108 3.88 -1.62 5.53
CA ALA A 108 3.28 -1.54 6.86
C ALA A 108 4.08 -2.32 7.92
N ASN A 109 4.59 -3.50 7.57
CA ASN A 109 5.41 -4.31 8.47
C ASN A 109 6.72 -3.60 8.84
N ASN A 110 7.34 -2.89 7.89
CA ASN A 110 8.52 -2.08 8.14
C ASN A 110 8.19 -0.90 9.04
N LEU A 111 7.10 -0.18 8.78
CA LEU A 111 6.66 0.93 9.64
C LEU A 111 6.42 0.48 11.08
N VAL A 112 5.72 -0.64 11.31
CA VAL A 112 5.46 -1.16 12.65
C VAL A 112 6.77 -1.46 13.39
N ARG A 113 7.73 -2.11 12.73
CA ARG A 113 9.05 -2.39 13.33
C ARG A 113 9.81 -1.13 13.69
N GLN A 114 9.71 -0.08 12.89
CA GLN A 114 10.38 1.20 13.16
C GLN A 114 9.67 1.96 14.30
N VAL A 115 8.33 1.97 14.32
CA VAL A 115 7.55 2.55 15.43
C VAL A 115 7.81 1.81 16.75
N GLN A 116 8.02 0.49 16.74
CA GLN A 116 8.39 -0.26 17.94
C GLN A 116 9.76 0.16 18.51
N LYS A 117 10.67 0.68 17.67
CA LYS A 117 11.95 1.24 18.12
C LYS A 117 11.81 2.66 18.64
N ALA A 118 10.73 3.37 18.29
CA ALA A 118 10.50 4.75 18.70
C ALA A 118 10.58 4.88 20.23
N ASN A 119 11.07 6.02 20.70
CA ASN A 119 11.27 6.32 22.12
C ASN A 119 12.39 5.50 22.80
N SER A 120 13.06 4.57 22.10
CA SER A 120 14.30 3.96 22.58
C SER A 120 15.36 5.06 22.76
N GLY A 121 15.95 5.17 23.95
CA GLY A 121 16.96 6.20 24.23
C GLY A 121 16.40 7.58 24.60
N ALA A 122 15.10 7.67 24.90
CA ALA A 122 14.53 8.86 25.53
C ALA A 122 15.22 9.14 26.87
N ILE A 123 15.55 10.42 27.08
CA ILE A 123 16.24 10.88 28.29
C ILE A 123 15.22 11.63 29.13
N SER A 124 15.20 11.34 30.42
CA SER A 124 14.37 12.08 31.36
C SER A 124 14.81 13.55 31.41
N GLY A 125 14.00 14.44 30.85
CA GLY A 125 14.09 15.87 31.11
C GLY A 125 13.57 16.23 32.52
N ASP A 126 13.78 17.48 32.92
CA ASP A 126 13.51 18.05 34.26
C ASP A 126 12.06 17.89 34.76
N THR A 127 11.12 17.52 33.88
CA THR A 127 9.73 17.24 34.26
C THR A 127 9.16 16.06 33.49
N SER A 128 9.38 14.86 34.03
CA SER A 128 8.69 13.60 33.74
C SER A 128 9.38 12.68 32.71
N SER A 129 9.92 11.57 33.21
CA SER A 129 11.07 10.86 32.66
C SER A 129 10.82 10.00 31.41
N HIS A 130 9.56 9.67 31.08
CA HIS A 130 9.25 8.75 29.98
C HIS A 130 7.91 9.04 29.30
N PHE A 131 7.38 10.25 29.42
CA PHE A 131 6.11 10.61 28.78
C PHE A 131 6.32 10.93 27.30
N LEU A 132 5.36 10.60 26.43
CA LEU A 132 5.41 11.02 25.04
C LEU A 132 4.78 12.41 24.92
N ASN A 133 5.59 13.45 25.11
CA ASN A 133 5.14 14.83 24.97
C ASN A 133 6.19 15.70 24.26
N HIS A 134 5.82 16.93 23.93
CA HIS A 134 6.68 17.87 23.21
C HIS A 134 7.94 18.29 23.97
N LYS A 135 8.02 18.10 25.29
CA LYS A 135 9.15 18.49 26.17
C LYS A 135 10.09 17.34 26.50
N THR A 136 9.75 16.12 26.09
CA THR A 136 10.55 14.94 26.45
C THR A 136 11.78 14.91 25.58
N HIS A 137 12.93 15.16 26.20
CA HIS A 137 14.22 15.15 25.53
C HIS A 137 14.49 13.78 24.91
N GLN A 138 14.92 13.79 23.65
CA GLN A 138 15.17 12.56 22.89
C GLN A 138 13.93 11.65 22.80
N GLY A 139 12.73 12.23 22.90
CA GLY A 139 11.44 11.53 22.92
C GLY A 139 11.09 10.90 21.57
N GLY A 140 10.26 9.85 21.62
CA GLY A 140 10.03 8.97 20.47
C GLY A 140 9.25 9.52 19.30
N ILE A 141 8.39 10.53 19.53
CA ILE A 141 7.68 11.26 18.48
C ILE A 141 8.19 12.69 18.51
N VAL A 142 8.63 13.19 17.36
CA VAL A 142 9.14 14.55 17.24
C VAL A 142 7.95 15.49 17.03
N LEU A 143 7.57 16.22 18.08
CA LEU A 143 6.50 17.22 18.08
C LEU A 143 7.05 18.64 18.11
N SER A 144 8.22 18.83 18.72
CA SER A 144 8.90 20.12 18.83
C SER A 144 10.43 19.97 18.83
N ALA A 145 11.16 21.09 18.86
CA ALA A 145 12.61 21.11 18.96
C ALA A 145 13.14 20.41 20.23
N ASP A 146 12.41 20.48 21.34
CA ASP A 146 12.85 19.88 22.61
C ASP A 146 12.93 18.35 22.53
N ASN A 147 12.18 17.72 21.60
CA ASN A 147 12.24 16.27 21.40
C ASN A 147 13.57 15.78 20.80
N VAL A 148 14.37 16.69 20.24
CA VAL A 148 15.69 16.40 19.65
C VAL A 148 16.77 17.25 20.33
N HIS A 149 16.64 17.40 21.66
CA HIS A 149 17.49 18.20 22.52
C HIS A 149 18.98 18.12 22.14
N GLY A 150 19.63 19.28 21.96
CA GLY A 150 21.02 19.39 21.49
C GLY A 150 21.22 19.39 19.98
N ALA A 151 20.15 19.17 19.21
CA ALA A 151 20.12 19.31 17.77
C ALA A 151 18.96 20.22 17.32
N SER A 152 19.12 20.86 16.16
CA SER A 152 18.11 21.70 15.53
C SER A 152 17.60 21.04 14.27
N LEU A 153 16.28 20.96 14.14
CA LEU A 153 15.58 20.49 12.95
C LEU A 153 14.69 21.59 12.40
N PRO A 154 14.46 21.64 11.07
CA PRO A 154 13.47 22.54 10.54
C PRO A 154 12.08 22.01 10.89
N THR A 155 11.13 22.93 11.07
CA THR A 155 9.73 22.60 11.42
C THR A 155 9.08 21.65 10.43
N SER A 156 9.60 21.53 9.20
CA SER A 156 9.18 20.55 8.20
C SER A 156 9.39 19.09 8.63
N TRP A 157 10.18 18.81 9.66
CA TRP A 157 10.42 17.46 10.21
C TRP A 157 9.60 17.16 11.46
N TYR A 158 8.74 18.06 11.94
CA TYR A 158 7.86 17.71 13.05
C TYR A 158 6.68 16.89 12.55
N SER A 159 6.23 15.97 13.40
CA SER A 159 4.97 15.26 13.21
C SER A 159 3.84 16.28 13.22
N ALA A 160 3.00 16.24 12.20
CA ALA A 160 1.93 17.21 12.02
C ALA A 160 0.83 16.62 11.16
N ALA A 161 -0.40 17.02 11.45
CA ALA A 161 -1.53 16.70 10.60
C ALA A 161 -1.53 17.58 9.33
N ALA A 162 -2.14 17.08 8.26
CA ALA A 162 -2.44 17.84 7.03
C ALA A 162 -1.23 18.59 6.41
N LYS A 163 -0.06 17.94 6.36
CA LYS A 163 1.20 18.53 5.89
C LYS A 163 1.81 17.82 4.67
N GLY A 164 1.61 16.51 4.56
CA GLY A 164 2.05 15.69 3.44
C GLY A 164 1.15 15.85 2.23
N ASP A 165 1.62 15.40 1.07
CA ASP A 165 0.76 15.30 -0.10
C ASP A 165 -0.26 14.18 0.07
N SER A 166 -1.30 14.19 -0.75
CA SER A 166 -2.34 13.17 -0.72
C SER A 166 -2.80 12.87 -2.13
N ILE A 167 -3.49 11.74 -2.27
CA ILE A 167 -4.25 11.43 -3.48
C ILE A 167 -5.58 12.20 -3.54
N THR A 168 -6.09 12.64 -2.38
CA THR A 168 -7.32 13.43 -2.25
C THR A 168 -7.03 14.92 -2.13
N THR A 169 -8.09 15.73 -1.97
CA THR A 169 -8.00 17.18 -1.74
C THR A 169 -7.38 17.54 -0.39
N ASP A 170 -7.55 16.67 0.60
CA ASP A 170 -7.04 16.88 1.96
C ASP A 170 -5.59 16.42 2.04
N LYS A 171 -4.75 17.23 2.69
CA LYS A 171 -3.35 16.90 2.92
C LYS A 171 -3.23 15.70 3.85
N SER A 172 -2.24 14.84 3.60
CA SER A 172 -1.96 13.69 4.45
C SER A 172 -1.18 14.11 5.69
N ASP A 173 -1.18 13.27 6.72
CA ASP A 173 -0.41 13.49 7.92
C ASP A 173 1.06 13.10 7.70
N GLN A 174 1.94 13.73 8.47
CA GLN A 174 3.35 13.37 8.54
C GLN A 174 3.65 12.85 9.94
N LEU A 175 4.28 11.68 10.01
CA LEU A 175 4.79 11.10 11.25
C LEU A 175 6.30 11.17 11.27
N THR A 176 6.88 11.75 12.31
CA THR A 176 8.33 11.72 12.54
C THR A 176 8.64 11.05 13.86
N ILE A 177 9.33 9.91 13.77
CA ILE A 177 9.77 9.14 14.91
C ILE A 177 11.25 9.38 15.17
N HIS A 178 11.65 9.11 16.41
CA HIS A 178 13.00 9.29 16.88
C HIS A 178 13.36 8.16 17.83
N TYR A 179 14.59 7.64 17.69
CA TYR A 179 15.09 6.55 18.51
C TYR A 179 16.61 6.50 18.52
N GLN A 180 17.16 5.86 19.53
CA GLN A 180 18.56 5.48 19.62
C GLN A 180 18.74 4.03 19.21
N ALA A 181 19.69 3.77 18.31
CA ALA A 181 20.11 2.43 17.96
C ALA A 181 20.92 1.81 19.10
N LYS A 182 20.45 0.69 19.65
CA LYS A 182 21.13 0.00 20.76
C LYS A 182 22.17 -1.02 20.29
N GLU A 183 22.18 -1.34 19.00
CA GLU A 183 23.04 -2.35 18.38
C GLU A 183 23.53 -1.88 17.00
N THR A 184 24.58 -2.53 16.47
CA THR A 184 25.25 -2.18 15.20
C THR A 184 24.59 -2.73 13.93
N ASN A 185 23.60 -3.63 14.07
CA ASN A 185 22.92 -4.28 12.93
C ASN A 185 21.55 -3.65 12.63
N TRP A 186 21.38 -2.39 13.01
CA TRP A 186 20.15 -1.66 12.76
C TRP A 186 20.27 -0.90 11.45
N PHE A 187 19.17 -0.88 10.70
CA PHE A 187 19.04 -0.12 9.46
C PHE A 187 17.96 0.92 9.62
N ASP A 188 18.19 2.08 9.01
CA ASP A 188 17.20 3.13 8.93
C ASP A 188 16.15 2.81 7.86
N CYS A 189 15.11 3.64 7.78
CA CYS A 189 14.04 3.48 6.78
C CYS A 189 14.49 3.64 5.32
N GLN A 190 15.73 4.11 5.07
CA GLN A 190 16.33 4.24 3.75
C GLN A 190 17.30 3.08 3.44
N GLY A 191 17.45 2.11 4.35
CA GLY A 191 18.32 0.95 4.20
C GLY A 191 19.79 1.20 4.55
N ARG A 192 20.13 2.33 5.19
CA ARG A 192 21.49 2.63 5.63
C ARG A 192 21.76 2.01 6.99
N ALA A 193 22.97 1.46 7.17
CA ALA A 193 23.40 0.92 8.45
C ALA A 193 23.57 2.03 9.49
N ILE A 194 23.10 1.79 10.70
CA ILE A 194 23.15 2.72 11.83
C ILE A 194 24.22 2.23 12.82
N PRO A 195 25.22 3.05 13.17
CA PRO A 195 26.16 2.68 14.22
C PRO A 195 25.49 2.59 15.60
N LYS A 196 26.05 1.79 16.49
CA LYS A 196 25.55 1.66 17.87
C LYS A 196 25.62 3.00 18.60
N ASP A 197 24.61 3.27 19.42
CA ASP A 197 24.44 4.43 20.30
C ASP A 197 24.17 5.77 19.56
N TYR A 198 23.97 5.72 18.24
CA TYR A 198 23.54 6.87 17.44
C TYR A 198 22.03 7.06 17.52
N TYR A 199 21.60 8.32 17.40
CA TYR A 199 20.20 8.69 17.29
C TYR A 199 19.78 8.80 15.84
N VAL A 200 18.54 8.39 15.57
CA VAL A 200 17.96 8.33 14.24
C VAL A 200 16.59 8.97 14.25
N ILE A 201 16.36 9.88 13.32
CA ILE A 201 15.10 10.56 13.09
C ILE A 201 14.56 10.09 11.76
N GLU A 202 13.35 9.55 11.75
CA GLU A 202 12.72 9.04 10.54
C GLU A 202 11.40 9.74 10.32
N LYS A 203 11.26 10.32 9.13
CA LYS A 203 10.09 11.06 8.70
C LYS A 203 9.35 10.29 7.62
N TYR A 204 8.16 9.85 7.96
CA TYR A 204 7.21 9.20 7.08
C TYR A 204 6.16 10.19 6.60
N PHE A 205 6.03 10.32 5.28
CA PHE A 205 5.10 11.26 4.65
C PHE A 205 4.65 10.72 3.31
N VAL A 206 3.44 11.06 2.89
CA VAL A 206 3.00 10.78 1.52
C VAL A 206 3.52 11.89 0.60
N ALA A 207 4.13 11.50 -0.52
CA ALA A 207 4.56 12.44 -1.56
C ALA A 207 3.89 12.07 -2.89
N LYS A 208 3.51 13.09 -3.65
CA LYS A 208 2.89 12.92 -4.97
C LYS A 208 3.95 12.97 -6.06
N THR A 209 4.01 11.95 -6.90
CA THR A 209 4.83 11.89 -8.11
C THR A 209 3.91 11.74 -9.31
N ALA A 210 3.81 12.76 -10.18
CA ALA A 210 2.96 12.82 -11.37
C ALA A 210 1.54 12.22 -11.20
N ASP A 211 1.41 10.90 -11.30
CA ASP A 211 0.14 10.15 -11.26
C ASP A 211 -0.04 9.25 -10.02
N ARG A 212 0.91 9.25 -9.07
CA ARG A 212 0.90 8.34 -7.89
C ARG A 212 1.23 9.10 -6.61
N SER A 213 0.59 8.69 -5.51
CA SER A 213 0.92 9.13 -4.16
C SER A 213 1.45 7.93 -3.38
N ASN A 214 2.72 7.98 -2.98
CA ASN A 214 3.37 6.86 -2.28
C ASN A 214 3.80 7.29 -0.88
N LEU A 215 3.97 6.33 0.02
CA LEU A 215 4.60 6.56 1.31
C LEU A 215 6.12 6.69 1.10
N HIS A 216 6.68 7.84 1.45
CA HIS A 216 8.10 8.12 1.45
C HIS A 216 8.66 8.08 2.87
N CYS A 217 9.94 7.75 2.98
CA CYS A 217 10.69 7.93 4.20
C CYS A 217 12.00 8.68 3.96
N ASN A 218 12.28 9.65 4.82
CA ASN A 218 13.59 10.27 4.94
C ASN A 218 14.12 10.02 6.35
N SER A 219 15.41 9.73 6.47
CA SER A 219 16.06 9.55 7.75
C SER A 219 17.28 10.47 7.93
N ILE A 220 17.56 10.81 9.18
CA ILE A 220 18.78 11.50 9.60
C ILE A 220 19.38 10.71 10.75
N ILE A 221 20.70 10.51 10.71
CA ILE A 221 21.46 9.79 11.74
C ILE A 221 22.43 10.79 12.35
N TYR A 222 22.49 10.88 13.67
CA TYR A 222 23.38 11.82 14.35
C TYR A 222 23.86 11.27 15.70
N GLN A 223 25.00 11.76 16.17
CA GLN A 223 25.50 11.44 17.50
C GLN A 223 25.08 12.51 18.49
N TYR A 224 24.44 12.10 19.58
CA TYR A 224 24.08 13.02 20.66
C TYR A 224 25.29 13.28 21.56
N ASN A 225 25.60 14.56 21.80
CA ASN A 225 26.61 14.98 22.78
C ASN A 225 25.94 15.79 23.90
N PRO A 226 25.84 15.26 25.13
CA PRO A 226 25.18 15.95 26.24
C PRO A 226 25.89 17.25 26.64
N ALA A 227 27.19 17.39 26.38
CA ALA A 227 27.94 18.59 26.71
C ALA A 227 27.58 19.78 25.81
N LEU A 228 27.04 19.53 24.61
CA LEU A 228 26.64 20.55 23.64
C LEU A 228 25.12 20.73 23.56
N ALA A 229 24.38 20.07 24.45
CA ALA A 229 22.94 19.99 24.38
C ALA A 229 22.23 21.34 24.59
N SER A 230 22.83 22.23 25.38
CA SER A 230 22.33 23.59 25.64
C SER A 230 22.47 24.56 24.45
N SER A 231 23.26 24.19 23.44
CA SER A 231 23.62 25.10 22.33
C SER A 231 22.89 24.79 21.02
N ASN A 232 22.01 23.76 20.97
CA ASN A 232 21.42 23.25 19.72
C ASN A 232 22.46 23.10 18.59
N SER A 233 23.65 22.64 18.96
CA SER A 233 24.87 22.76 18.13
C SER A 233 24.85 21.93 16.85
N ILE A 234 23.96 20.93 16.76
CA ILE A 234 23.84 20.04 15.61
C ILE A 234 22.71 20.53 14.71
N ASP A 235 23.05 21.22 13.63
CA ASP A 235 22.10 21.64 12.61
C ASP A 235 21.83 20.49 11.62
N LEU A 236 20.67 19.85 11.76
CA LEU A 236 20.23 18.69 10.97
C LEU A 236 19.58 19.08 9.63
N ASN A 237 19.60 20.37 9.24
CA ASN A 237 19.07 20.85 7.95
C ASN A 237 19.83 20.32 6.72
N SER A 238 21.08 19.91 6.92
CA SER A 238 21.92 19.21 5.93
C SER A 238 22.29 17.87 6.55
N TYR A 239 22.08 16.77 5.82
CA TYR A 239 22.37 15.40 6.27
C TYR A 239 23.75 15.35 6.91
N THR A 240 23.81 15.16 8.23
CA THR A 240 25.04 14.79 8.90
C THR A 240 25.27 13.32 8.58
N ALA A 241 26.34 13.03 7.85
CA ALA A 241 26.85 11.68 7.80
C ALA A 241 27.28 11.26 9.22
N THR A 242 27.50 9.96 9.42
CA THR A 242 27.91 9.35 10.69
C THR A 242 29.22 9.92 11.26
N ASP A 243 29.94 10.77 10.52
CA ASP A 243 31.16 11.48 10.90
C ASP A 243 30.94 12.96 11.28
N GLY A 244 29.69 13.45 11.26
CA GLY A 244 29.39 14.86 11.54
C GLY A 244 29.66 15.81 10.36
N THR A 245 30.07 15.30 9.20
CA THR A 245 30.29 16.12 8.00
C THR A 245 28.94 16.49 7.37
N LYS A 246 28.70 17.79 7.15
CA LYS A 246 27.52 18.29 6.42
C LYS A 246 27.62 17.87 4.95
N VAL A 247 26.80 16.94 4.50
CA VAL A 247 26.77 16.52 3.08
C VAL A 247 25.59 17.21 2.38
N THR A 248 25.88 17.95 1.31
CA THR A 248 24.87 18.56 0.43
C THR A 248 24.46 17.55 -0.65
N TRP A 249 23.16 17.42 -0.91
CA TRP A 249 22.67 16.59 -2.01
C TRP A 249 23.21 17.10 -3.36
N ARG A 250 24.04 16.30 -4.02
CA ARG A 250 24.01 16.21 -5.49
C ARG A 250 23.21 14.96 -5.82
N TRP A 251 22.03 15.17 -6.43
CA TRP A 251 21.31 14.11 -7.14
C TRP A 251 22.22 13.54 -8.22
N HIS A 252 23.00 12.50 -7.91
CA HIS A 252 23.51 11.66 -8.97
C HIS A 252 22.36 10.78 -9.44
N HIS A 253 21.78 11.15 -10.58
CA HIS A 253 21.01 10.27 -11.43
C HIS A 253 21.90 9.09 -11.86
N LEU A 254 22.04 8.08 -11.00
CA LEU A 254 22.60 6.78 -11.38
C LEU A 254 21.45 5.88 -11.87
N CYS A 255 20.85 6.29 -12.99
CA CYS A 255 20.03 5.47 -13.87
C CYS A 255 20.07 6.10 -15.28
N THR A 256 21.21 6.04 -15.95
CA THR A 256 21.26 5.99 -17.42
C THR A 256 22.24 4.89 -17.78
N GLY A 257 21.73 3.91 -18.52
CA GLY A 257 22.43 2.66 -18.82
C GLY A 257 23.56 2.84 -19.83
N GLY A 258 24.50 1.90 -19.74
CA GLY A 258 25.22 1.37 -20.90
C GLY A 258 24.62 0.03 -21.28
#